data_AF-A0AAW6JSS5-F1
#
_entry.id   AF-A0AAW6JSS5-F1
#
_cell.length_a   1.000
_cell.length_b   1.000
_cell.length_c   1.000
_cell.angle_alpha   90.00
_cell.angle_beta   90.00
_cell.angle_gamma   90.00
#
_symmetry.space_group_name_H-M   'P 1'
#
loop_
_entity.id
_entity.type
_entity.pdbx_description
1 polymer ?
#
loop_
_entity_poly.entity_id
_entity_poly.type
_entity_poly.pdbx_seq_one_letter_code
_entity_poly.pdbx_strand_id
1 'polypeptide(L)'
;MTRFIHDKFAKDYLEELLKDYGEVKASEKVSGEIKEIDVLFTPAKQQSSKLQILGLLGRLAENPAIIEPYRNPASTDEICDCILKLLEVKALLRREAKANKIKLQESEIPKLWILT
;
A
#
# COMPACT_ATOMS: atom_id res chain seq x y z
N MET A 1 -1.14 -25.24 -3.51
CA MET A 1 -1.98 -24.76 -4.64
C MET A 1 -3.10 -23.78 -4.20
N THR A 2 -3.37 -23.59 -2.89
CA THR A 2 -4.40 -22.68 -2.34
C THR A 2 -3.89 -21.29 -1.91
N ARG A 3 -2.58 -21.00 -2.04
CA ARG A 3 -1.98 -19.71 -1.63
C ARG A 3 -2.56 -18.53 -2.44
N PHE A 4 -2.91 -18.78 -3.70
CA PHE A 4 -3.47 -17.77 -4.61
C PHE A 4 -4.90 -17.32 -4.31
N ILE A 5 -5.76 -18.17 -3.73
CA ILE A 5 -7.17 -17.80 -3.53
C ILE A 5 -7.31 -16.74 -2.45
N HIS A 6 -6.59 -16.88 -1.34
CA HIS A 6 -6.62 -15.89 -0.26
C HIS A 6 -5.94 -14.59 -0.70
N ASP A 7 -4.77 -14.70 -1.33
CA ASP A 7 -4.04 -13.55 -1.85
C ASP A 7 -4.89 -12.72 -2.81
N LYS A 8 -5.48 -13.39 -3.81
CA LYS A 8 -6.40 -12.75 -4.77
C LYS A 8 -7.63 -12.17 -4.07
N PHE A 9 -8.28 -12.93 -3.20
CA PHE A 9 -9.46 -12.44 -2.48
C PHE A 9 -9.16 -11.17 -1.67
N ALA A 10 -8.04 -11.14 -0.94
CA ALA A 10 -7.67 -9.99 -0.13
C ALA A 10 -7.39 -8.75 -0.98
N LYS A 11 -6.71 -8.92 -2.12
CA LYS A 11 -6.45 -7.85 -3.10
C LYS A 11 -7.74 -7.29 -3.68
N ASP A 12 -8.57 -8.16 -4.25
CA ASP A 12 -9.84 -7.80 -4.87
C ASP A 12 -10.77 -7.11 -3.85
N TYR A 13 -10.79 -7.59 -2.60
CA TYR A 13 -11.63 -7.03 -1.54
C TYR A 13 -11.15 -5.65 -1.06
N LEU A 14 -9.83 -5.47 -0.88
CA LEU A 14 -9.25 -4.17 -0.52
C LEU A 14 -9.44 -3.15 -1.63
N GLU A 15 -9.28 -3.56 -2.89
CA GLU A 15 -9.55 -2.70 -4.05
C GLU A 15 -11.01 -2.24 -4.07
N GLU A 16 -11.95 -3.18 -3.93
CA GLU A 16 -13.38 -2.88 -3.94
C GLU A 16 -13.78 -1.91 -2.82
N LEU A 17 -13.19 -2.03 -1.63
CA LEU A 17 -13.48 -1.15 -0.50
C LEU A 17 -12.85 0.25 -0.64
N LEU A 18 -11.69 0.37 -1.30
CA LEU A 18 -10.89 1.60 -1.32
C LEU A 18 -11.05 2.42 -2.61
N LYS A 19 -11.51 1.83 -3.71
CA LYS A 19 -11.58 2.49 -5.04
C LYS A 19 -12.39 3.79 -5.05
N ASP A 20 -13.42 3.90 -4.21
CA ASP A 20 -14.25 5.12 -4.12
C ASP A 20 -13.62 6.22 -3.24
N TYR A 21 -12.45 5.95 -2.67
CA TYR A 21 -11.79 6.82 -1.70
C TYR A 21 -10.40 7.32 -2.12
N GLY A 22 -9.87 6.82 -3.23
CA GLY A 22 -8.56 7.19 -3.73
C GLY A 22 -8.11 6.31 -4.88
N GLU A 23 -6.86 6.47 -5.27
CA GLU A 23 -6.23 5.61 -6.26
C GLU A 23 -5.74 4.32 -5.59
N VAL A 24 -6.18 3.19 -6.13
CA VAL A 24 -5.71 1.86 -5.73
C VAL A 24 -4.87 1.30 -6.88
N LYS A 25 -3.65 0.88 -6.57
CA LYS A 25 -2.79 0.09 -7.47
C LYS A 25 -2.55 -1.28 -6.85
N ALA A 26 -3.30 -2.27 -7.32
CA ALA A 26 -3.14 -3.66 -6.92
C ALA A 26 -2.01 -4.31 -7.71
N SER A 27 -1.21 -5.17 -7.07
CA SER A 27 -0.04 -5.84 -7.68
C SER A 27 0.94 -4.87 -8.34
N GLU A 28 1.19 -3.72 -7.72
CA GLU A 28 2.11 -2.71 -8.25
C GLU A 28 3.54 -3.26 -8.20
N LYS A 29 4.21 -3.30 -9.35
CA LYS A 29 5.58 -3.83 -9.47
C LYS A 29 6.60 -2.81 -8.95
N VAL A 30 7.54 -3.27 -8.13
CA VAL A 30 8.61 -2.43 -7.61
C VAL A 30 9.97 -3.02 -7.97
N SER A 31 10.77 -2.26 -8.73
CA SER A 31 12.18 -2.54 -9.12
C SER A 31 12.47 -3.95 -9.68
N GLY A 32 13.75 -4.22 -10.02
CA GLY A 32 14.22 -5.28 -10.91
C GLY A 32 14.17 -6.73 -10.41
N GLU A 33 13.63 -6.99 -9.22
CA GLU A 33 13.26 -8.33 -8.78
C GLU A 33 11.74 -8.35 -8.62
N ILE A 34 11.07 -9.44 -9.01
CA ILE A 34 9.62 -9.57 -9.18
C ILE A 34 8.90 -9.49 -7.80
N LYS A 35 8.95 -8.33 -7.14
CA LYS A 35 8.25 -8.04 -5.91
C LYS A 35 7.07 -7.13 -6.26
N GLU A 36 5.89 -7.65 -6.01
CA GLU A 36 4.63 -6.92 -6.19
C GLU A 36 4.16 -6.42 -4.83
N ILE A 37 3.80 -5.15 -4.76
CA ILE A 37 3.01 -4.63 -3.65
C ILE A 37 1.59 -5.12 -3.83
N ASP A 38 1.02 -5.72 -2.79
CA ASP A 38 -0.33 -6.26 -2.87
C ASP A 38 -1.35 -5.15 -3.13
N VAL A 39 -1.33 -4.09 -2.32
CA VAL A 39 -2.14 -2.89 -2.51
C VAL A 39 -1.34 -1.63 -2.17
N LEU A 40 -1.14 -0.76 -3.15
CA LEU A 40 -0.67 0.61 -2.96
C LEU A 40 -1.85 1.57 -3.09
N PHE A 41 -2.23 2.23 -2.00
CA PHE A 41 -3.35 3.15 -1.94
C PHE A 41 -2.89 4.59 -1.76
N THR A 42 -3.50 5.52 -2.49
CA THR A 42 -3.32 6.97 -2.33
C THR A 42 -4.68 7.64 -2.14
N PRO A 43 -4.99 8.20 -0.95
CA PRO A 43 -6.30 8.78 -0.68
C PRO A 43 -6.56 10.06 -1.48
N ALA A 44 -7.81 10.25 -1.91
CA ALA A 44 -8.25 11.52 -2.47
C ALA A 44 -8.36 12.57 -1.36
N LYS A 45 -7.73 13.74 -1.54
CA LYS A 45 -7.63 14.83 -0.52
C LYS A 45 -8.97 15.25 0.09
N GLN A 46 -10.08 15.08 -0.62
CA GLN A 46 -11.42 15.52 -0.20
C GLN A 46 -12.27 14.42 0.46
N GLN A 47 -11.79 13.17 0.49
CA GLN A 47 -12.60 12.00 0.89
C GLN A 47 -12.22 11.45 2.28
N SER A 48 -11.26 12.07 2.97
CA SER A 48 -10.76 11.60 4.28
C SER A 48 -11.87 11.46 5.34
N SER A 49 -12.89 12.34 5.32
CA SER A 49 -14.04 12.24 6.24
C SER A 49 -14.95 11.04 5.96
N LYS A 50 -15.05 10.58 4.71
CA LYS A 50 -15.87 9.43 4.33
C LYS A 50 -15.15 8.11 4.54
N LEU A 51 -13.82 8.09 4.58
CA LEU A 51 -13.05 6.88 4.94
C LEU A 51 -13.45 6.34 6.32
N GLN A 52 -13.96 7.18 7.23
CA GLN A 52 -14.39 6.77 8.56
C GLN A 52 -15.44 5.64 8.55
N ILE A 53 -16.25 5.52 7.49
CA ILE A 53 -17.24 4.43 7.37
C ILE A 53 -16.59 3.05 7.27
N LEU A 54 -15.35 2.99 6.79
CA LEU A 54 -14.55 1.76 6.71
C LEU A 54 -13.90 1.39 8.05
N GLY A 55 -14.21 2.13 9.13
CA GLY A 55 -13.70 1.85 10.47
C GLY A 55 -12.18 1.90 10.55
N LEU A 56 -11.56 0.81 11.02
CA LEU A 56 -10.11 0.73 11.15
C LEU A 56 -9.41 0.87 9.79
N LEU A 57 -9.89 0.20 8.75
CA LEU A 57 -9.31 0.27 7.41
C LEU A 57 -9.25 1.73 6.92
N GLY A 58 -10.31 2.49 7.16
CA GLY A 58 -10.37 3.92 6.84
C GLY A 58 -9.25 4.72 7.50
N ARG A 59 -8.98 4.47 8.79
CA ARG A 59 -7.90 5.14 9.54
C ARG A 59 -6.51 4.77 9.02
N LEU A 60 -6.31 3.51 8.64
CA LEU A 60 -5.04 3.05 8.05
C LEU A 60 -4.78 3.72 6.68
N ALA A 61 -5.85 4.00 5.94
CA ALA A 61 -5.86 4.58 4.60
C ALA A 61 -5.99 6.11 4.57
N GLU A 62 -5.93 6.81 5.72
CA GLU A 62 -6.00 8.28 5.78
C GLU A 62 -4.83 8.99 5.08
N ASN A 63 -3.69 8.30 4.98
CA ASN A 63 -2.50 8.74 4.24
C ASN A 63 -2.20 7.68 3.18
N PRO A 64 -1.31 7.94 2.20
CA PRO A 64 -0.84 6.90 1.30
C PRO A 64 -0.40 5.66 2.11
N ALA A 65 -0.70 4.48 1.60
CA ALA A 65 -0.54 3.23 2.33
C ALA A 65 -0.12 2.08 1.40
N ILE A 66 0.80 1.25 1.88
CA ILE A 66 1.10 -0.08 1.36
C ILE A 66 0.42 -1.06 2.30
N ILE A 67 -0.49 -1.88 1.79
CA ILE A 67 -1.24 -2.86 2.59
C ILE A 67 -0.87 -4.26 2.08
N GLU A 68 -0.31 -5.07 2.96
CA GLU A 68 0.22 -6.41 2.68
C GLU A 68 -0.52 -7.43 3.57
N PRO A 69 -1.62 -8.04 3.09
CA PRO A 69 -2.40 -8.99 3.85
C PRO A 69 -1.85 -10.42 3.78
N TYR A 70 -1.52 -10.99 4.93
CA TYR A 70 -1.08 -12.37 5.07
C TYR A 70 -2.20 -13.26 5.63
N ARG A 71 -2.33 -14.47 5.06
CA ARG A 71 -3.27 -15.49 5.56
C ARG A 71 -2.83 -16.09 6.91
N ASN A 72 -1.52 -16.21 7.07
CA ASN A 72 -0.87 -16.79 8.23
C ASN A 72 0.06 -15.73 8.83
N PRO A 73 0.47 -15.87 10.10
CA PRO A 73 1.53 -15.05 10.70
C PRO A 73 2.69 -14.78 9.73
N ALA A 74 2.91 -13.51 9.40
CA ALA A 74 4.00 -13.09 8.52
C ALA A 74 5.34 -13.49 9.16
N SER A 75 6.17 -14.19 8.39
CA SER A 75 7.53 -14.55 8.81
C SER A 75 8.44 -13.32 8.85
N THR A 76 9.57 -13.43 9.54
CA THR A 76 10.58 -12.37 9.57
C THR A 76 11.06 -12.00 8.16
N ASP A 77 11.21 -12.98 7.27
CA ASP A 77 11.62 -12.74 5.89
C ASP A 77 10.54 -11.99 5.10
N GLU A 78 9.26 -12.38 5.26
CA GLU A 78 8.13 -11.67 4.66
C GLU A 78 8.03 -10.22 5.16
N ILE A 79 8.25 -9.98 6.45
CA ILE A 79 8.29 -8.61 7.02
C ILE A 79 9.44 -7.80 6.43
N CYS A 80 10.64 -8.39 6.32
CA CYS A 80 11.79 -7.75 5.69
C CYS A 80 11.51 -7.41 4.22
N ASP A 81 10.82 -8.28 3.49
CA ASP A 81 10.38 -8.04 2.12
C ASP A 81 9.41 -6.86 2.04
N CYS A 82 8.41 -6.78 2.93
CA CYS A 82 7.50 -5.63 2.98
C CYS A 82 8.25 -4.31 3.26
N ILE A 83 9.21 -4.32 4.18
CA ILE A 83 10.04 -3.15 4.48
C ILE A 83 10.85 -2.75 3.25
N LEU A 84 11.42 -3.71 2.52
CA LEU A 84 12.15 -3.43 1.29
C LEU A 84 11.25 -2.76 0.24
N LYS A 85 10.04 -3.28 0.01
CA LYS A 85 9.04 -2.66 -0.90
C LYS A 85 8.79 -1.19 -0.52
N LEU A 86 8.59 -0.89 0.76
CA LEU A 86 8.42 0.49 1.24
C LEU A 86 9.65 1.37 0.94
N LEU A 87 10.86 0.87 1.19
CA LEU A 87 12.09 1.62 0.95
C LEU A 87 12.29 1.92 -0.54
N GLU A 88 11.91 1.00 -1.42
CA GLU A 88 11.97 1.20 -2.86
C GLU A 88 10.96 2.24 -3.36
N VAL A 89 9.72 2.20 -2.86
CA VAL A 89 8.71 3.25 -3.13
C VAL A 89 9.19 4.61 -2.62
N LYS A 90 9.75 4.67 -1.41
CA LYS A 90 10.34 5.91 -0.87
C LYS A 90 11.49 6.42 -1.73
N ALA A 91 12.32 5.54 -2.28
CA ALA A 91 13.39 5.91 -3.20
C ALA A 91 12.85 6.46 -4.54
N LEU A 92 11.78 5.85 -5.08
CA LEU A 92 11.08 6.34 -6.28
C LEU A 92 10.53 7.75 -6.06
N LEU A 93 9.73 7.95 -5.01
CA LEU A 93 9.15 9.25 -4.66
C LEU A 93 10.22 10.34 -4.45
N ARG A 94 11.36 9.99 -3.83
CA ARG A 94 12.49 10.92 -3.67
C ARG A 94 13.10 11.34 -5.01
N ARG A 95 13.25 10.39 -5.95
CA ARG A 95 13.76 10.69 -7.30
C ARG A 95 12.80 11.61 -8.05
N GLU A 96 11.51 11.33 -8.00
CA GLU A 96 10.47 12.15 -8.64
C GLU A 96 10.41 13.56 -8.04
N ALA A 97 10.41 13.68 -6.71
CA ALA A 97 10.42 14.98 -6.03
C ALA A 97 11.66 15.81 -6.41
N LYS A 98 12.84 15.17 -6.47
CA LYS A 98 14.08 15.81 -6.92
C LYS A 98 13.99 16.27 -8.37
N ALA A 99 13.48 15.44 -9.27
CA ALA A 99 13.30 15.80 -10.68
C ALA A 99 12.35 17.00 -10.86
N ASN A 100 11.27 17.03 -10.06
CA ASN A 100 10.27 18.10 -10.08
C ASN A 100 10.66 19.33 -9.22
N LYS A 101 11.82 19.32 -8.56
CA LYS A 101 12.30 20.37 -7.63
C LYS A 101 11.32 20.67 -6.48
N ILE A 102 10.59 19.66 -6.02
CA ILE A 102 9.65 19.75 -4.90
C ILE A 102 10.26 19.07 -3.67
N LYS A 103 9.93 19.57 -2.48
CA LYS A 103 10.28 18.90 -1.22
C LYS A 103 9.24 17.81 -0.93
N LEU A 104 9.68 16.55 -0.93
CA LEU A 104 8.85 15.42 -0.50
C LEU A 104 8.50 15.56 0.98
N GLN A 105 7.21 15.60 1.30
CA GLN A 105 6.71 15.64 2.67
C GLN A 105 6.58 14.21 3.23
N GLU A 106 6.73 14.05 4.54
CA GLU A 106 6.58 12.72 5.16
C GLU A 106 5.16 12.17 5.00
N SER A 107 4.14 13.04 4.93
CA SER A 107 2.75 12.65 4.66
C SER A 107 2.50 12.10 3.26
N GLU A 108 3.43 12.31 2.32
CA GLU A 108 3.36 11.76 0.96
C GLU A 108 4.01 10.37 0.87
N ILE A 109 4.74 9.95 1.91
CA ILE A 109 5.37 8.64 1.96
C ILE A 109 4.34 7.63 2.47
N PRO A 110 4.12 6.51 1.75
CA PRO A 110 3.19 5.50 2.20
C PRO A 110 3.52 4.91 3.56
N LYS A 111 2.50 4.72 4.40
CA LYS A 111 2.62 3.90 5.61
C LYS A 111 2.54 2.42 5.23
N LEU A 112 3.38 1.58 5.83
CA LEU A 112 3.34 0.14 5.63
C LEU A 112 2.43 -0.52 6.68
N TRP A 113 1.42 -1.26 6.23
CA TRP A 113 0.52 -2.05 7.05
C TRP A 113 0.63 -3.51 6.67
N ILE A 114 1.23 -4.30 7.55
CA ILE A 114 1.30 -5.77 7.44
C ILE A 114 0.13 -6.32 8.25
N LEU A 115 -0.85 -6.93 7.58
CA LEU A 115 -2.04 -7.47 8.23
C LEU A 115 -1.84 -8.97 8.38
N THR A 116 -1.76 -9.47 9.62
CA THR A 116 -1.38 -10.85 9.89
C THR A 116 -2.04 -11.43 11.14
#